data_AF-A0A382NAP3-F1
#
_entry.id   AF-A0A382NAP3-F1
#
_cell.length_a   1.000
_cell.length_b   1.000
_cell.length_c   1.000
_cell.angle_alpha   90.00
_cell.angle_beta   90.00
_cell.angle_gamma   90.00
#
_symmetry.space_group_name_H-M   'P 1'
#
loop_
_entity.id
_entity.type
_entity.pdbx_description
1 polymer ?
#
loop_
_entity_poly.entity_id
_entity_poly.type
_entity_poly.pdbx_seq_one_letter_code
_entity_poly.pdbx_strand_id
1 'polypeptide(L)'
;VTFSFLIIIGCIPKGNQQVPQIKLTIRNTLPIDRKNVPVIISIDQFKQVAPDFSFRAFMVIEENTDPQNPRQNDEPIHAQVDDTDYDGERDQLVFLIDLATTEAKTVFVRYVSETAENQMPLTFGFTKQTRAGIFPHLNALAAIESELNVYLLKANGAISVFAKKTEKLELNRLGQEEDNKQPNTIELKRTEDLIGYGGFVLRMRNNDKQYVPHPKDSSPYQHIRVIMDGPVRSTIERIIPSCTVGEKEIELTETLSIYGKSRFVEHRIKIQGSLEGILIETGIPKSRDNQVNKKKGLIQSWQDAILGQSGEGQIGVGLVYPIGFVYP
;
A
#
# COMPACT_ATOMS: atom_id res chain seq x y z
N VAL A 1 -4.96 14.17 5.72
CA VAL A 1 -3.57 14.51 5.36
C VAL A 1 -3.58 14.87 3.90
N THR A 2 -3.56 16.16 3.58
CA THR A 2 -3.53 16.65 2.21
C THR A 2 -2.09 16.60 1.75
N PHE A 3 -1.76 15.69 0.84
CA PHE A 3 -0.45 15.63 0.22
C PHE A 3 -0.37 16.79 -0.78
N SER A 4 0.27 17.90 -0.39
CA SER A 4 0.56 18.99 -1.31
C SER A 4 1.95 18.77 -1.89
N PHE A 5 2.02 18.12 -3.05
CA PHE A 5 3.25 18.01 -3.85
C PHE A 5 3.34 19.24 -4.75
N LEU A 6 4.38 20.06 -4.58
CA LEU A 6 4.74 21.08 -5.55
C LEU A 6 5.84 20.50 -6.45
N ILE A 7 5.47 20.10 -7.67
CA ILE A 7 6.42 19.61 -8.67
C ILE A 7 6.81 20.80 -9.55
N ILE A 8 8.06 21.21 -9.52
CA ILE A 8 8.62 22.19 -10.47
C ILE A 8 9.39 21.37 -11.51
N ILE A 9 8.86 21.28 -12.73
CA ILE A 9 9.46 20.52 -13.83
C ILE A 9 10.14 21.49 -14.79
N GLY A 10 11.43 21.29 -15.06
CA GLY A 10 12.20 22.06 -16.02
C GLY A 10 12.83 21.16 -17.07
N CYS A 11 12.72 21.54 -18.35
CA CYS A 11 13.40 20.88 -19.47
C CYS A 11 14.69 21.65 -19.79
N ILE A 12 15.82 20.94 -19.91
CA ILE A 12 17.09 21.52 -20.40
C ILE A 12 17.46 20.80 -21.69
N PRO A 13 17.44 21.46 -22.86
CA PRO A 13 18.05 20.92 -24.06
C PRO A 13 19.35 21.66 -24.41
N LYS A 14 20.45 20.92 -24.66
CA LYS A 14 21.41 21.10 -25.78
C LYS A 14 22.68 20.24 -25.64
N GLY A 15 22.98 19.46 -26.71
CA GLY A 15 24.35 19.07 -27.13
C GLY A 15 24.75 17.59 -26.94
N ASN A 16 24.90 16.88 -28.06
CA ASN A 16 25.38 15.47 -28.24
C ASN A 16 24.58 14.37 -27.50
N GLN A 17 23.55 13.84 -28.20
CA GLN A 17 22.64 12.74 -27.81
C GLN A 17 22.54 12.51 -26.29
N GLN A 18 22.11 13.55 -25.58
CA GLN A 18 21.71 13.41 -24.19
C GLN A 18 20.43 12.56 -24.15
N VAL A 19 20.48 11.45 -23.40
CA VAL A 19 19.29 10.68 -23.05
C VAL A 19 18.27 11.65 -22.47
N PRO A 20 17.03 11.72 -23.00
CA PRO A 20 16.06 12.68 -22.50
C PRO A 20 15.75 12.38 -21.04
N GLN A 21 15.57 13.46 -20.28
CA GLN A 21 15.39 13.38 -18.83
C GLN A 21 14.34 14.35 -18.33
N ILE A 22 13.57 13.92 -17.35
CA ILE A 22 12.58 14.74 -16.64
C ILE A 22 13.12 15.01 -15.24
N LYS A 23 13.23 16.28 -14.86
CA LYS A 23 13.63 16.70 -13.51
C LYS A 23 12.40 16.81 -12.62
N LEU A 24 12.42 16.11 -11.50
CA LEU A 24 11.42 16.15 -10.45
C LEU A 24 12.03 16.78 -9.20
N THR A 25 11.30 17.69 -8.56
CA THR A 25 11.65 18.20 -7.23
C THR A 25 10.58 17.76 -6.25
N ILE A 26 10.99 16.98 -5.25
CA ILE A 26 10.09 16.40 -4.24
C ILE A 26 10.42 17.06 -2.91
N ARG A 27 9.41 17.66 -2.28
CA ARG A 27 9.59 18.43 -1.04
C ARG A 27 8.80 17.83 0.11
N ASN A 28 9.47 17.64 1.25
CA ASN A 28 8.79 17.43 2.52
C ASN A 28 8.37 18.78 3.09
N THR A 29 7.08 19.02 3.26
CA THR A 29 6.56 20.27 3.82
C THR A 29 6.36 20.21 5.32
N LEU A 30 6.65 19.07 5.96
CA LEU A 30 6.40 18.85 7.38
C LEU A 30 7.68 19.02 8.20
N PRO A 31 7.57 19.49 9.47
CA PRO A 31 8.69 19.65 10.39
C PRO A 31 9.11 18.31 11.03
N ILE A 32 9.04 17.20 10.27
CA ILE A 32 9.38 15.85 10.72
C ILE A 32 10.01 15.09 9.56
N ASP A 33 10.96 14.20 9.88
CA ASP A 33 11.55 13.30 8.90
C ASP A 33 10.52 12.28 8.40
N ARG A 34 10.60 11.95 7.12
CA ARG A 34 9.71 11.00 6.46
C ARG A 34 10.53 9.96 5.70
N LYS A 35 10.38 8.70 6.09
CA LYS A 35 11.06 7.57 5.47
C LYS A 35 10.12 6.85 4.50
N ASN A 36 10.68 6.31 3.42
CA ASN A 36 9.97 5.51 2.43
C ASN A 36 8.68 6.18 1.91
N VAL A 37 8.73 7.48 1.61
CA VAL A 37 7.57 8.23 1.12
C VAL A 37 7.26 7.78 -0.30
N PRO A 38 6.02 7.34 -0.59
CA PRO A 38 5.65 6.99 -1.96
C PRO A 38 5.53 8.25 -2.82
N VAL A 39 6.18 8.22 -3.97
CA VAL A 39 6.01 9.18 -5.05
C VAL A 39 5.29 8.46 -6.17
N ILE A 40 4.14 9.00 -6.58
CA ILE A 40 3.27 8.42 -7.62
C ILE A 40 3.03 9.51 -8.65
N ILE A 41 3.35 9.22 -9.91
CA ILE A 41 3.22 10.19 -11.03
C ILE A 41 2.57 9.47 -12.20
N SER A 42 1.46 10.01 -12.71
CA SER A 42 0.76 9.43 -13.86
C SER A 42 1.48 9.71 -15.18
N ILE A 43 1.19 8.88 -16.20
CA ILE A 43 1.70 9.09 -17.55
C ILE A 43 1.28 10.45 -18.11
N ASP A 44 0.05 10.91 -17.82
CA ASP A 44 -0.44 12.22 -18.23
C ASP A 44 0.41 13.35 -17.65
N GLN A 45 0.81 13.25 -16.38
CA GLN A 45 1.68 14.23 -15.74
C GLN A 45 3.08 14.27 -16.40
N PHE A 46 3.61 13.12 -16.83
CA PHE A 46 4.85 13.09 -17.60
C PHE A 46 4.66 13.68 -19.01
N LYS A 47 3.57 13.34 -19.70
CA LYS A 47 3.29 13.81 -21.06
C LYS A 47 3.02 15.32 -21.15
N GLN A 48 2.59 15.96 -20.07
CA GLN A 48 2.49 17.43 -19.99
C GLN A 48 3.82 18.16 -20.21
N VAL A 49 4.95 17.51 -19.89
CA VAL A 49 6.29 18.12 -19.93
C VAL A 49 7.22 17.46 -20.94
N ALA A 50 6.93 16.21 -21.28
CA ALA A 50 7.65 15.39 -22.24
C ALA A 50 6.60 14.57 -23.03
N PRO A 51 5.98 15.15 -24.07
CA PRO A 51 4.90 14.50 -24.83
C PRO A 51 5.27 13.12 -25.40
N ASP A 52 6.55 12.90 -25.66
CA ASP A 52 7.14 11.67 -26.21
C ASP A 52 7.55 10.64 -25.14
N PHE A 53 7.21 10.88 -23.87
CA PHE A 53 7.52 9.98 -22.77
C PHE A 53 6.66 8.70 -22.81
N SER A 54 7.29 7.56 -22.55
CA SER A 54 6.61 6.28 -22.31
C SER A 54 7.30 5.48 -21.19
N PHE A 55 6.56 4.58 -20.55
CA PHE A 55 7.09 3.68 -19.52
C PHE A 55 7.85 2.46 -20.06
N ARG A 56 8.15 2.41 -21.36
CA ARG A 56 8.79 1.23 -22.00
C ARG A 56 10.25 1.04 -21.60
N ALA A 57 10.98 2.12 -21.39
CA ALA A 57 12.36 2.09 -20.94
C ALA A 57 12.69 3.38 -20.20
N PHE A 58 12.88 3.28 -18.88
CA PHE A 58 13.21 4.40 -18.03
C PHE A 58 14.07 3.96 -16.84
N MET A 59 14.67 4.95 -16.20
CA MET A 59 15.43 4.81 -14.96
C MET A 59 15.16 6.03 -14.07
N VAL A 60 15.02 5.78 -12.78
CA VAL A 60 14.83 6.81 -11.76
C VAL A 60 16.12 6.95 -10.97
N ILE A 61 16.66 8.16 -10.86
CA ILE A 61 17.96 8.43 -10.24
C ILE A 61 17.84 9.64 -9.33
N GLU A 62 18.36 9.55 -8.10
CA GLU A 62 18.49 10.71 -7.22
C GLU A 62 19.67 11.59 -7.64
N GLU A 63 19.53 12.91 -7.59
CA GLU A 63 20.64 13.82 -7.85
C GLU A 63 21.80 13.57 -6.88
N ASN A 64 23.02 13.43 -7.41
CA ASN A 64 24.22 13.36 -6.58
C ASN A 64 24.61 14.75 -6.08
N THR A 65 24.43 14.98 -4.79
CA THR A 65 24.85 16.23 -4.15
C THR A 65 26.25 16.16 -3.55
N ASP A 66 26.93 15.01 -3.56
CA ASP A 66 28.30 14.86 -3.06
C ASP A 66 29.33 15.26 -4.14
N PRO A 67 30.02 16.40 -4.00
CA PRO A 67 31.01 16.86 -4.98
C PRO A 67 32.28 16.00 -4.98
N GLN A 68 32.55 15.25 -3.92
CA GLN A 68 33.77 14.44 -3.77
C GLN A 68 33.64 13.05 -4.37
N ASN A 69 32.40 12.56 -4.58
CA ASN A 69 32.18 11.25 -5.16
C ASN A 69 31.07 11.24 -6.23
N PRO A 70 31.29 11.90 -7.39
CA PRO A 70 30.26 12.08 -8.42
C PRO A 70 29.74 10.76 -9.02
N ARG A 71 30.45 9.62 -8.85
CA ARG A 71 30.06 8.29 -9.36
C ARG A 71 29.31 7.41 -8.36
N GLN A 72 29.10 7.85 -7.12
CA GLN A 72 28.51 6.99 -6.06
C GLN A 72 26.97 6.87 -6.14
N ASN A 73 26.29 7.71 -6.94
CA ASN A 73 24.81 7.77 -7.00
C ASN A 73 24.21 7.25 -8.33
N ASP A 74 24.91 6.42 -9.10
CA ASP A 74 24.32 5.81 -10.29
C ASP A 74 23.44 4.58 -9.98
N GLU A 75 23.25 4.22 -8.70
CA GLU A 75 22.30 3.15 -8.34
C GLU A 75 20.86 3.64 -8.59
N PRO A 76 20.11 2.99 -9.49
CA PRO A 76 18.74 3.39 -9.76
C PRO A 76 17.86 3.24 -8.52
N ILE A 77 17.01 4.23 -8.26
CA ILE A 77 15.93 4.06 -7.28
C ILE A 77 15.04 2.92 -7.76
N HIS A 78 14.74 1.98 -6.85
CA HIS A 78 13.75 0.93 -7.10
C HIS A 78 12.42 1.56 -7.47
N ALA A 79 11.98 1.27 -8.69
CA ALA A 79 10.78 1.83 -9.27
C ALA A 79 9.87 0.73 -9.83
N GLN A 80 8.59 1.04 -9.91
CA GLN A 80 7.54 0.18 -10.40
C GLN A 80 6.62 1.00 -11.30
N VAL A 81 6.13 0.39 -12.36
CA VAL A 81 5.07 0.96 -13.20
C VAL A 81 3.83 0.12 -13.07
N ASP A 82 2.72 0.77 -12.77
CA ASP A 82 1.46 0.12 -12.49
C ASP A 82 0.48 0.31 -13.63
N ASP A 83 -0.22 -0.78 -13.93
CA ASP A 83 -1.47 -0.81 -14.69
C ASP A 83 -2.58 -0.85 -13.63
N THR A 84 -3.33 0.23 -13.51
CA THR A 84 -4.27 0.47 -12.41
C THR A 84 -5.70 0.15 -12.77
N ASP A 85 -6.04 0.16 -14.05
CA ASP A 85 -7.38 -0.16 -14.56
C ASP A 85 -7.45 -1.50 -15.31
N TYR A 86 -6.30 -2.16 -15.47
CA TYR A 86 -6.14 -3.49 -16.07
C TYR A 86 -6.41 -3.50 -17.58
N ASP A 87 -6.12 -2.40 -18.28
CA ASP A 87 -6.22 -2.30 -19.74
C ASP A 87 -4.98 -2.85 -20.48
N GLY A 88 -3.91 -3.19 -19.73
CA GLY A 88 -2.65 -3.70 -20.23
C GLY A 88 -1.59 -2.62 -20.49
N GLU A 89 -1.97 -1.34 -20.43
CA GLU A 89 -1.08 -0.19 -20.51
C GLU A 89 -0.61 0.24 -19.13
N ARG A 90 0.49 1.00 -19.08
CA ARG A 90 1.06 1.47 -17.81
C ARG A 90 0.58 2.89 -17.52
N ASP A 91 -0.06 3.08 -16.37
CA ASP A 91 -0.69 4.34 -15.99
C ASP A 91 0.21 5.24 -15.17
N GLN A 92 1.02 4.68 -14.28
CA GLN A 92 1.77 5.48 -13.32
C GLN A 92 3.08 4.86 -12.87
N LEU A 93 4.05 5.72 -12.60
CA LEU A 93 5.33 5.41 -11.98
C LEU A 93 5.21 5.52 -10.46
N VAL A 94 5.84 4.59 -9.75
CA VAL A 94 5.90 4.56 -8.30
C VAL A 94 7.30 4.24 -7.82
N PHE A 95 7.79 5.01 -6.86
CA PHE A 95 9.03 4.74 -6.15
C PHE A 95 8.97 5.30 -4.72
N LEU A 96 9.92 4.91 -3.88
CA LEU A 96 10.02 5.38 -2.49
C LEU A 96 11.22 6.31 -2.32
N ILE A 97 11.04 7.38 -1.56
CA ILE A 97 12.11 8.32 -1.23
C ILE A 97 12.10 8.69 0.25
N ASP A 98 13.30 8.82 0.82
CA ASP A 98 13.49 9.38 2.16
C ASP A 98 13.62 10.90 2.06
N LEU A 99 12.91 11.62 2.92
CA LEU A 99 12.96 13.07 2.99
C LEU A 99 13.15 13.51 4.44
N ALA A 100 14.24 14.19 4.73
CA ALA A 100 14.46 14.87 5.99
C ALA A 100 13.47 16.02 6.19
N THR A 101 13.43 16.53 7.41
CA THR A 101 12.59 17.65 7.81
C THR A 101 12.76 18.83 6.86
N THR A 102 11.66 19.29 6.26
CA THR A 102 11.62 20.42 5.29
C THR A 102 12.50 20.29 4.04
N GLU A 103 13.11 19.14 3.79
CA GLU A 103 14.03 18.88 2.68
C GLU A 103 13.32 18.95 1.32
N ALA A 104 14.07 19.35 0.29
CA ALA A 104 13.70 19.13 -1.10
C ALA A 104 14.79 18.28 -1.78
N LYS A 105 14.38 17.18 -2.40
CA LYS A 105 15.26 16.31 -3.20
C LYS A 105 14.96 16.46 -4.68
N THR A 106 16.01 16.38 -5.48
CA THR A 106 15.90 16.30 -6.94
C THR A 106 16.00 14.83 -7.36
N VAL A 107 15.09 14.41 -8.22
CA VAL A 107 15.10 13.09 -8.87
C VAL A 107 15.02 13.30 -10.38
N PHE A 108 15.77 12.51 -11.13
CA PHE A 108 15.74 12.49 -12.58
C PHE A 108 15.10 11.19 -13.06
N VAL A 109 14.15 11.32 -14.01
CA VAL A 109 13.64 10.20 -14.79
C VAL A 109 14.30 10.26 -16.15
N ARG A 110 15.30 9.40 -16.39
CA ARG A 110 15.92 9.23 -17.72
C ARG A 110 15.10 8.20 -18.49
N TYR A 111 14.78 8.47 -19.73
CA TYR A 111 13.90 7.59 -20.52
C TYR A 111 14.34 7.49 -21.97
N VAL A 112 13.78 6.52 -22.69
CA VAL A 112 13.87 6.43 -24.15
C VAL A 112 12.59 6.98 -24.74
N SER A 113 12.72 7.97 -25.64
CA SER A 113 11.59 8.56 -26.37
C SER A 113 10.80 7.48 -27.12
N GLU A 114 9.47 7.59 -27.10
CA GLU A 114 8.59 6.69 -27.85
C GLU A 114 8.82 6.76 -29.37
N THR A 115 9.43 7.84 -29.85
CA THR A 115 9.76 8.07 -31.27
C THR A 115 11.13 7.54 -31.69
N ALA A 116 11.93 7.00 -30.77
CA ALA A 116 13.27 6.50 -31.09
C ALA A 116 13.22 5.23 -31.98
N GLU A 117 13.95 5.24 -33.10
CA GLU A 117 13.89 4.19 -34.14
C GLU A 117 14.45 2.82 -33.71
N ASN A 118 15.26 2.74 -32.65
CA ASN A 118 15.89 1.51 -32.16
C ASN A 118 15.62 1.29 -30.66
N GLN A 119 14.37 0.98 -30.32
CA GLN A 119 13.97 0.71 -28.94
C GLN A 119 14.37 -0.70 -28.53
N MET A 120 15.28 -0.83 -27.57
CA MET A 120 15.38 -2.02 -26.74
C MET A 120 14.70 -1.69 -25.40
N PRO A 121 13.54 -2.30 -25.07
CA PRO A 121 12.92 -2.08 -23.77
C PRO A 121 13.89 -2.57 -22.69
N LEU A 122 14.37 -1.64 -21.87
CA LEU A 122 15.18 -1.92 -20.69
C LEU A 122 14.26 -1.78 -19.48
N THR A 123 13.88 -2.91 -18.90
CA THR A 123 13.23 -2.95 -17.60
C THR A 123 14.24 -3.48 -16.59
N PHE A 124 14.61 -2.65 -15.61
CA PHE A 124 15.40 -3.13 -14.48
C PHE A 124 14.53 -4.05 -13.63
N GLY A 125 14.90 -5.33 -13.55
CA GLY A 125 14.27 -6.27 -12.64
C GLY A 125 14.73 -5.99 -11.22
N PHE A 126 13.98 -5.17 -10.48
CA PHE A 126 14.24 -4.95 -9.06
C PHE A 126 13.75 -6.16 -8.24
N THR A 127 14.53 -6.53 -7.22
CA THR A 127 14.10 -7.55 -6.24
C THR A 127 12.78 -7.12 -5.61
N LYS A 128 11.83 -8.05 -5.54
CA LYS A 128 10.52 -7.76 -4.95
C LYS A 128 10.63 -7.45 -3.46
N GLN A 129 10.05 -6.32 -3.05
CA GLN A 129 9.90 -5.91 -1.65
C GLN A 129 8.47 -6.09 -1.13
N THR A 130 7.53 -6.34 -2.04
CA THR A 130 6.15 -6.65 -1.69
C THR A 130 5.66 -7.84 -2.47
N ARG A 131 4.58 -8.45 -1.97
CA ARG A 131 3.88 -9.52 -2.67
C ARG A 131 2.40 -9.44 -2.36
N ALA A 132 1.57 -9.61 -3.38
CA ALA A 132 0.14 -9.88 -3.23
C ALA A 132 -0.26 -11.13 -4.01
N GLY A 133 -1.33 -11.79 -3.56
CA GLY A 133 -1.86 -12.96 -4.23
C GLY A 133 -3.12 -13.52 -3.59
N ILE A 134 -3.73 -14.47 -4.30
CA ILE A 134 -4.86 -15.26 -3.82
C ILE A 134 -4.30 -16.63 -3.40
N PHE A 135 -4.46 -16.96 -2.13
CA PHE A 135 -3.88 -18.16 -1.52
C PHE A 135 -4.97 -18.94 -0.77
N PRO A 136 -5.74 -19.81 -1.46
CA PRO A 136 -6.89 -20.49 -0.88
C PRO A 136 -6.55 -21.30 0.38
N HIS A 137 -5.33 -21.86 0.45
CA HIS A 137 -4.87 -22.64 1.61
C HIS A 137 -4.72 -21.80 2.90
N LEU A 138 -4.66 -20.47 2.80
CA LEU A 138 -4.60 -19.57 3.95
C LEU A 138 -5.97 -19.22 4.56
N ASN A 139 -7.06 -19.83 4.05
CA ASN A 139 -8.43 -19.55 4.44
C ASN A 139 -8.71 -18.02 4.45
N ALA A 140 -8.35 -17.36 3.36
CA ALA A 140 -8.46 -15.92 3.14
C ALA A 140 -8.82 -15.65 1.67
N LEU A 141 -9.45 -14.51 1.39
CA LEU A 141 -9.76 -14.10 0.02
C LEU A 141 -8.49 -13.71 -0.74
N ALA A 142 -7.62 -12.95 -0.09
CA ALA A 142 -6.33 -12.56 -0.62
C ALA A 142 -5.38 -12.24 0.53
N ALA A 143 -4.10 -12.15 0.17
CA ALA A 143 -3.05 -11.81 1.10
C ALA A 143 -2.08 -10.83 0.45
N ILE A 144 -1.47 -10.01 1.30
CA ILE A 144 -0.54 -8.97 0.91
C ILE A 144 0.57 -8.87 1.95
N GLU A 145 1.80 -8.63 1.52
CA GLU A 145 2.96 -8.50 2.40
C GLU A 145 3.96 -7.47 1.90
N SER A 146 4.73 -6.92 2.83
CA SER A 146 6.06 -6.33 2.58
C SER A 146 7.12 -7.32 3.08
N GLU A 147 8.41 -7.01 2.99
CA GLU A 147 9.42 -7.82 3.65
C GLU A 147 9.29 -7.81 5.20
N LEU A 148 8.45 -6.95 5.78
CA LEU A 148 8.35 -6.75 7.23
C LEU A 148 7.14 -7.43 7.88
N ASN A 149 6.03 -7.62 7.17
CA ASN A 149 4.81 -8.20 7.72
C ASN A 149 3.89 -8.80 6.64
N VAL A 150 2.87 -9.54 7.07
CA VAL A 150 1.82 -10.12 6.21
C VAL A 150 0.44 -9.70 6.72
N TYR A 151 -0.46 -9.39 5.80
CA TYR A 151 -1.87 -9.16 6.03
C TYR A 151 -2.72 -10.14 5.22
N LEU A 152 -3.70 -10.78 5.85
CA LEU A 152 -4.68 -11.63 5.17
C LEU A 152 -6.06 -10.96 5.23
N LEU A 153 -6.69 -10.76 4.08
CA LEU A 153 -8.07 -10.28 3.98
C LEU A 153 -9.02 -11.50 3.99
N LYS A 154 -9.83 -11.62 5.04
CA LYS A 154 -10.79 -12.72 5.21
C LYS A 154 -12.09 -12.45 4.45
N ALA A 155 -12.89 -13.49 4.25
CA ALA A 155 -14.15 -13.44 3.51
C ALA A 155 -15.20 -12.50 4.13
N ASN A 156 -15.10 -12.23 5.43
CA ASN A 156 -15.94 -11.30 6.16
C ASN A 156 -15.37 -9.87 6.25
N GLY A 157 -14.26 -9.57 5.55
CA GLY A 157 -13.56 -8.28 5.63
C GLY A 157 -12.61 -8.14 6.83
N ALA A 158 -12.48 -9.18 7.68
CA ALA A 158 -11.53 -9.14 8.79
C ALA A 158 -10.08 -9.23 8.29
N ILE A 159 -9.15 -8.51 8.93
CA ILE A 159 -7.74 -8.45 8.50
C ILE A 159 -6.84 -9.16 9.51
N SER A 160 -6.18 -10.28 9.13
CA SER A 160 -5.22 -11.00 9.98
C SER A 160 -3.84 -10.40 9.78
N VAL A 161 -3.04 -10.34 10.83
CA VAL A 161 -1.70 -9.75 10.77
C VAL A 161 -0.69 -10.76 11.27
N PHE A 162 0.42 -10.87 10.54
CA PHE A 162 1.59 -11.64 10.95
C PHE A 162 2.79 -10.72 10.94
N ALA A 163 3.56 -10.71 12.03
CA ALA A 163 4.91 -10.16 12.01
C ALA A 163 5.90 -11.17 11.46
N LYS A 164 7.05 -10.68 11.01
CA LYS A 164 8.16 -11.51 10.54
C LYS A 164 9.37 -11.35 11.45
N LYS A 165 10.07 -12.46 11.70
CA LYS A 165 11.31 -12.47 12.49
C LYS A 165 12.50 -11.94 11.69
N THR A 166 12.45 -12.05 10.37
CA THR A 166 13.47 -11.56 9.44
C THR A 166 12.85 -10.83 8.25
N GLU A 167 13.55 -9.82 7.74
CA GLU A 167 13.08 -8.97 6.63
C GLU A 167 13.17 -9.72 5.29
N LYS A 168 12.11 -10.46 4.94
CA LYS A 168 11.98 -11.16 3.66
C LYS A 168 10.52 -11.47 3.31
N LEU A 169 10.25 -11.73 2.04
CA LEU A 169 8.93 -12.20 1.57
C LEU A 169 8.68 -13.65 2.03
N GLU A 170 7.51 -13.92 2.59
CA GLU A 170 7.15 -15.20 3.22
C GLU A 170 5.84 -15.76 2.68
N LEU A 171 5.04 -14.99 1.95
CA LEU A 171 3.67 -15.36 1.64
C LEU A 171 3.55 -16.63 0.80
N ASN A 172 4.53 -16.89 -0.07
CA ASN A 172 4.57 -18.14 -0.85
C ASN A 172 4.84 -19.39 0.02
N ARG A 173 5.47 -19.24 1.20
CA ARG A 173 5.78 -20.33 2.15
C ARG A 173 4.77 -20.42 3.28
N LEU A 174 4.02 -19.34 3.52
CA LEU A 174 3.05 -19.28 4.60
C LEU A 174 1.98 -20.37 4.41
N GLY A 175 1.71 -21.13 5.48
CA GLY A 175 0.74 -22.22 5.46
C GLY A 175 1.19 -23.48 4.71
N GLN A 176 2.45 -23.54 4.24
CA GLN A 176 3.03 -24.78 3.71
C GLN A 176 3.73 -25.53 4.85
N GLU A 177 3.45 -26.83 4.97
CA GLU A 177 4.16 -27.73 5.88
C GLU A 177 5.54 -28.08 5.30
N GLU A 178 6.49 -27.14 5.32
CA GLU A 178 7.88 -27.46 4.99
C GLU A 178 8.67 -27.88 6.24
N ASP A 179 9.06 -29.15 6.29
CA ASP A 179 10.06 -29.82 7.13
C ASP A 179 10.51 -29.07 8.42
N ASN A 180 9.98 -29.48 9.59
CA ASN A 180 10.51 -29.28 10.96
C ASN A 180 11.11 -27.90 11.36
N LYS A 181 10.99 -26.87 10.51
CA LYS A 181 11.52 -25.54 10.72
C LYS A 181 10.39 -24.66 11.24
N GLN A 182 10.67 -23.93 12.32
CA GLN A 182 9.70 -22.97 12.82
C GLN A 182 9.39 -21.93 11.75
N PRO A 183 8.12 -21.51 11.60
CA PRO A 183 7.77 -20.46 10.67
C PRO A 183 8.50 -19.15 11.02
N ASN A 184 8.89 -18.40 9.99
CA ASN A 184 9.48 -17.06 10.12
C ASN A 184 8.42 -16.00 10.50
N THR A 185 7.16 -16.39 10.60
CA THR A 185 6.02 -15.52 10.90
C THR A 185 5.46 -15.79 12.29
N ILE A 186 4.95 -14.73 12.91
CA ILE A 186 4.23 -14.79 14.20
C ILE A 186 2.85 -14.18 13.98
N GLU A 187 1.80 -14.98 14.13
CA GLU A 187 0.42 -14.49 14.05
C GLU A 187 0.05 -13.69 15.30
N LEU A 188 -0.57 -12.53 15.12
CA LEU A 188 -1.13 -11.79 16.23
C LEU A 188 -2.45 -12.43 16.66
N LYS A 189 -2.53 -12.85 17.94
CA LYS A 189 -3.77 -13.41 18.53
C LYS A 189 -4.91 -12.42 18.52
N ARG A 190 -6.07 -12.90 18.10
CA ARG A 190 -7.33 -12.17 18.22
C ARG A 190 -8.20 -12.77 19.32
N THR A 191 -8.88 -11.92 20.05
CA THR A 191 -9.92 -12.31 21.02
C THR A 191 -11.31 -12.36 20.41
N GLU A 192 -11.48 -11.82 19.20
CA GLU A 192 -12.70 -11.83 18.40
C GLU A 192 -12.38 -11.89 16.90
N ASP A 193 -13.28 -12.47 16.10
CA ASP A 193 -13.08 -12.66 14.65
C ASP A 193 -13.90 -11.71 13.77
N LEU A 194 -14.61 -10.75 14.36
CA LEU A 194 -15.56 -9.91 13.62
C LEU A 194 -14.87 -9.04 12.56
N ILE A 195 -13.89 -8.21 12.96
CA ILE A 195 -13.21 -7.26 12.07
C ILE A 195 -11.68 -7.40 12.02
N GLY A 196 -11.08 -8.19 12.91
CA GLY A 196 -9.63 -8.31 12.98
C GLY A 196 -8.92 -6.95 13.19
N TYR A 197 -7.76 -6.76 12.57
CA TYR A 197 -6.93 -5.56 12.74
C TYR A 197 -7.16 -4.54 11.62
N GLY A 198 -8.05 -3.57 11.83
CA GLY A 198 -8.35 -2.52 10.84
C GLY A 198 -9.37 -2.93 9.77
N GLY A 199 -10.04 -4.07 9.92
CA GLY A 199 -11.30 -4.31 9.22
C GLY A 199 -12.41 -3.44 9.80
N PHE A 200 -13.63 -3.57 9.27
CA PHE A 200 -14.74 -2.73 9.69
C PHE A 200 -16.09 -3.43 9.62
N VAL A 201 -17.05 -2.85 10.34
CA VAL A 201 -18.48 -3.12 10.20
C VAL A 201 -19.22 -1.82 9.91
N LEU A 202 -20.43 -1.96 9.39
CA LEU A 202 -21.36 -0.85 9.20
C LEU A 202 -22.40 -0.91 10.32
N ARG A 203 -22.66 0.21 10.99
CA ARG A 203 -23.68 0.30 12.05
C ARG A 203 -24.74 1.32 11.69
N MET A 204 -26.00 0.95 11.89
CA MET A 204 -27.11 1.90 11.77
C MET A 204 -27.23 2.73 13.05
N ARG A 205 -27.27 4.06 12.91
CA ARG A 205 -27.33 4.99 14.05
C ARG A 205 -28.57 4.78 14.94
N ASN A 206 -29.64 4.21 14.41
CA ASN A 206 -30.94 4.11 15.07
C ASN A 206 -31.21 2.78 15.80
N ASN A 207 -30.41 1.73 15.61
CA ASN A 207 -30.69 0.41 16.20
C ASN A 207 -29.46 -0.32 16.79
N ASP A 208 -28.31 0.35 16.82
CA ASP A 208 -27.02 -0.15 17.31
C ASP A 208 -26.56 -1.51 16.73
N LYS A 209 -27.24 -2.04 15.71
CA LYS A 209 -26.90 -3.32 15.08
C LYS A 209 -25.72 -3.13 14.14
N GLN A 210 -24.70 -3.97 14.31
CA GLN A 210 -23.54 -4.06 13.44
C GLN A 210 -23.83 -5.02 12.27
N TYR A 211 -23.39 -4.62 11.08
CA TYR A 211 -23.52 -5.34 9.83
C TYR A 211 -22.12 -5.59 9.29
N VAL A 212 -21.74 -6.87 9.22
CA VAL A 212 -20.52 -7.30 8.55
C VAL A 212 -20.78 -7.25 7.05
N PRO A 213 -19.98 -6.51 6.26
CA PRO A 213 -20.19 -6.47 4.82
C PRO A 213 -20.06 -7.85 4.18
N HIS A 214 -21.17 -8.33 3.65
CA HIS A 214 -21.29 -9.62 2.99
C HIS A 214 -22.22 -9.48 1.78
N PRO A 215 -21.95 -10.17 0.66
CA PRO A 215 -22.87 -10.21 -0.48
C PRO A 215 -24.28 -10.61 -0.05
N LYS A 216 -25.30 -10.06 -0.71
CA LYS A 216 -26.69 -10.53 -0.50
C LYS A 216 -26.80 -12.03 -0.83
N ASP A 217 -27.61 -12.78 -0.09
CA ASP A 217 -27.86 -14.20 -0.40
C ASP A 217 -28.43 -14.40 -1.81
N SER A 218 -29.26 -13.45 -2.29
CA SER A 218 -29.82 -13.46 -3.64
C SER A 218 -28.81 -13.07 -4.73
N SER A 219 -27.65 -12.53 -4.37
CA SER A 219 -26.55 -12.16 -5.26
C SER A 219 -25.23 -12.40 -4.53
N PRO A 220 -24.81 -13.68 -4.36
CA PRO A 220 -23.70 -14.07 -3.49
C PRO A 220 -22.32 -13.73 -4.09
N TYR A 221 -22.26 -12.80 -5.04
CA TYR A 221 -21.05 -12.43 -5.76
C TYR A 221 -20.23 -11.42 -4.96
N GLN A 222 -18.97 -11.76 -4.74
CA GLN A 222 -17.90 -10.82 -4.42
C GLN A 222 -16.72 -11.10 -5.34
N HIS A 223 -16.03 -10.04 -5.74
CA HIS A 223 -14.83 -10.13 -6.55
C HIS A 223 -13.61 -9.83 -5.68
N ILE A 224 -12.54 -10.57 -5.91
CA ILE A 224 -11.22 -10.29 -5.35
C ILE A 224 -10.23 -10.26 -6.50
N ARG A 225 -9.39 -9.23 -6.54
CA ARG A 225 -8.33 -9.13 -7.55
C ARG A 225 -7.06 -8.55 -6.95
N VAL A 226 -5.93 -8.96 -7.51
CA VAL A 226 -4.63 -8.34 -7.30
C VAL A 226 -4.50 -7.26 -8.37
N ILE A 227 -4.47 -5.99 -7.98
CA ILE A 227 -4.30 -4.88 -8.93
C ILE A 227 -2.83 -4.79 -9.34
N MET A 228 -1.94 -4.85 -8.35
CA MET A 228 -0.49 -4.83 -8.60
C MET A 228 0.25 -5.69 -7.57
N ASP A 229 1.34 -6.29 -8.02
CA ASP A 229 2.23 -7.15 -7.24
C ASP A 229 3.65 -6.94 -7.74
N GLY A 230 4.37 -5.98 -7.15
CA GLY A 230 5.63 -5.51 -7.69
C GLY A 230 6.71 -5.19 -6.65
N PRO A 231 7.85 -4.66 -7.11
CA PRO A 231 9.01 -4.44 -6.27
C PRO A 231 8.92 -3.24 -5.34
N VAL A 232 7.95 -2.36 -5.52
CA VAL A 232 7.75 -1.16 -4.69
C VAL A 232 6.46 -1.23 -3.88
N ARG A 233 5.39 -1.73 -4.50
CA ARG A 233 4.09 -1.86 -3.83
C ARG A 233 3.26 -3.01 -4.36
N SER A 234 2.33 -3.43 -3.53
CA SER A 234 1.27 -4.35 -3.89
C SER A 234 -0.07 -3.77 -3.48
N THR A 235 -1.12 -4.14 -4.22
CA THR A 235 -2.49 -3.73 -3.93
C THR A 235 -3.45 -4.85 -4.29
N ILE A 236 -4.38 -5.13 -3.38
CA ILE A 236 -5.52 -6.02 -3.60
C ILE A 236 -6.82 -5.25 -3.46
N GLU A 237 -7.86 -5.72 -4.14
CA GLU A 237 -9.18 -5.10 -4.10
C GLU A 237 -10.27 -6.15 -3.97
N ARG A 238 -11.15 -5.95 -2.99
CA ARG A 238 -12.39 -6.70 -2.80
C ARG A 238 -13.58 -5.82 -3.21
N ILE A 239 -14.43 -6.32 -4.09
CA ILE A 239 -15.66 -5.63 -4.54
C ILE A 239 -16.86 -6.48 -4.16
N ILE A 240 -17.84 -5.87 -3.50
CA ILE A 240 -19.15 -6.45 -3.23
C ILE A 240 -20.18 -5.56 -3.96
N PRO A 241 -20.67 -6.00 -5.15
CA PRO A 241 -21.59 -5.20 -5.95
C PRO A 241 -22.92 -4.87 -5.26
N SER A 242 -23.35 -5.73 -4.33
CA SER A 242 -24.59 -5.55 -3.58
C SER A 242 -24.49 -6.19 -2.19
N CYS A 243 -24.58 -5.36 -1.15
CA CYS A 243 -24.80 -5.80 0.23
C CYS A 243 -25.85 -4.95 0.94
N THR A 244 -26.45 -5.51 1.99
CA THR A 244 -27.50 -4.82 2.77
C THR A 244 -27.00 -4.33 4.12
N VAL A 245 -27.39 -3.10 4.47
CA VAL A 245 -27.25 -2.53 5.81
C VAL A 245 -28.61 -2.04 6.26
N GLY A 246 -29.27 -2.82 7.13
CA GLY A 246 -30.69 -2.62 7.40
C GLY A 246 -31.52 -2.79 6.12
N GLU A 247 -32.29 -1.78 5.75
CA GLU A 247 -33.09 -1.74 4.52
C GLU A 247 -32.33 -1.15 3.32
N LYS A 248 -31.10 -0.68 3.53
CA LYS A 248 -30.30 -0.01 2.51
C LYS A 248 -29.48 -1.01 1.73
N GLU A 249 -29.46 -0.81 0.42
CA GLU A 249 -28.54 -1.50 -0.49
C GLU A 249 -27.39 -0.57 -0.83
N ILE A 250 -26.17 -1.11 -0.75
CA ILE A 250 -24.94 -0.42 -1.06
C ILE A 250 -24.03 -1.34 -1.89
N GLU A 251 -23.15 -0.71 -2.66
CA GLU A 251 -21.98 -1.33 -3.25
C GLU A 251 -20.75 -0.96 -2.41
N LEU A 252 -19.87 -1.93 -2.19
CA LEU A 252 -18.66 -1.75 -1.39
C LEU A 252 -17.42 -2.13 -2.19
N THR A 253 -16.40 -1.28 -2.14
CA THR A 253 -15.04 -1.59 -2.59
C THR A 253 -14.06 -1.38 -1.45
N GLU A 254 -13.27 -2.41 -1.13
CA GLU A 254 -12.18 -2.38 -0.17
C GLU A 254 -10.85 -2.53 -0.91
N THR A 255 -9.96 -1.55 -0.79
CA THR A 255 -8.62 -1.59 -1.38
C THR A 255 -7.58 -1.65 -0.26
N LEU A 256 -6.74 -2.68 -0.27
CA LEU A 256 -5.60 -2.79 0.65
C LEU A 256 -4.31 -2.60 -0.15
N SER A 257 -3.49 -1.62 0.24
CA SER A 257 -2.21 -1.32 -0.40
C SER A 257 -1.06 -1.34 0.61
N ILE A 258 0.06 -1.96 0.24
CA ILE A 258 1.30 -1.94 1.03
C ILE A 258 2.48 -1.52 0.17
N TYR A 259 3.42 -0.81 0.77
CA TYR A 259 4.70 -0.46 0.15
C TYR A 259 5.82 -1.31 0.73
N GLY A 260 6.88 -1.49 -0.05
CA GLY A 260 8.16 -2.01 0.43
C GLY A 260 8.65 -1.17 1.61
N LYS A 261 9.35 -1.82 2.53
CA LYS A 261 9.91 -1.24 3.77
C LYS A 261 8.86 -0.66 4.72
N SER A 262 7.56 -0.92 4.48
CA SER A 262 6.46 -0.45 5.32
C SER A 262 5.96 -1.56 6.24
N ARG A 263 5.65 -1.19 7.49
CA ARG A 263 4.86 -2.00 8.42
C ARG A 263 3.37 -1.64 8.43
N PHE A 264 2.95 -0.71 7.57
CA PHE A 264 1.58 -0.24 7.50
C PHE A 264 0.96 -0.64 6.17
N VAL A 265 -0.23 -1.24 6.23
CA VAL A 265 -1.15 -1.36 5.09
C VAL A 265 -2.13 -0.18 5.14
N GLU A 266 -2.41 0.39 3.97
CA GLU A 266 -3.49 1.36 3.82
C GLU A 266 -4.77 0.61 3.40
N HIS A 267 -5.83 0.74 4.20
CA HIS A 267 -7.15 0.20 3.89
C HIS A 267 -8.08 1.34 3.48
N ARG A 268 -8.44 1.40 2.19
CA ARG A 268 -9.41 2.37 1.65
C ARG A 268 -10.76 1.68 1.46
N ILE A 269 -11.81 2.32 1.97
CA ILE A 269 -13.18 1.84 1.90
C ILE A 269 -13.96 2.84 1.05
N LYS A 270 -14.52 2.38 -0.06
CA LYS A 270 -15.43 3.15 -0.91
C LYS A 270 -16.81 2.50 -0.85
N ILE A 271 -17.82 3.29 -0.51
CA ILE A 271 -19.21 2.84 -0.46
C ILE A 271 -20.02 3.69 -1.44
N GLN A 272 -20.82 3.04 -2.28
CA GLN A 272 -21.75 3.67 -3.20
C GLN A 272 -23.19 3.30 -2.82
N GLY A 273 -24.11 4.26 -2.88
CA GLY A 273 -25.48 4.14 -2.38
C GLY A 273 -25.80 5.12 -1.25
N SER A 274 -26.94 4.95 -0.59
CA SER A 274 -27.35 5.85 0.50
C SER A 274 -26.59 5.54 1.79
N LEU A 275 -25.76 6.49 2.25
CA LEU A 275 -25.02 6.40 3.51
C LEU A 275 -25.73 7.04 4.70
N GLU A 276 -26.93 7.62 4.50
CA GLU A 276 -27.64 8.32 5.56
C GLU A 276 -27.87 7.41 6.78
N GLY A 277 -27.47 7.86 7.97
CA GLY A 277 -27.61 7.07 9.19
C GLY A 277 -26.68 5.85 9.32
N ILE A 278 -25.79 5.59 8.35
CA ILE A 278 -24.77 4.55 8.44
C ILE A 278 -23.50 5.14 9.06
N LEU A 279 -22.93 4.42 10.03
CA LEU A 279 -21.62 4.68 10.63
C LEU A 279 -20.65 3.57 10.22
N ILE A 280 -19.39 3.92 9.96
CA ILE A 280 -18.32 2.94 9.75
C ILE A 280 -17.60 2.77 11.09
N GLU A 281 -17.54 1.53 11.56
CA GLU A 281 -16.80 1.19 12.77
C GLU A 281 -15.62 0.31 12.44
N THR A 282 -14.44 0.73 12.87
CA THR A 282 -13.18 -0.01 12.70
C THR A 282 -12.48 -0.13 14.05
N GLY A 283 -11.53 -1.04 14.15
CA GLY A 283 -10.83 -1.28 15.40
C GLY A 283 -9.74 -2.33 15.27
N ILE A 284 -9.20 -2.68 16.42
CA ILE A 284 -8.35 -3.84 16.62
C ILE A 284 -8.98 -4.69 17.73
N PRO A 285 -8.75 -6.02 17.75
CA PRO A 285 -9.29 -6.89 18.79
C PRO A 285 -8.92 -6.41 20.19
N LYS A 286 -9.81 -6.64 21.15
CA LYS A 286 -9.60 -6.21 22.54
C LYS A 286 -8.45 -6.98 23.18
N SER A 287 -7.42 -6.26 23.64
CA SER A 287 -6.35 -6.77 24.52
C SER A 287 -6.34 -6.01 25.84
N ARG A 288 -5.62 -6.52 26.84
CA ARG A 288 -5.43 -5.86 28.15
C ARG A 288 -4.74 -4.50 28.00
N ASP A 289 -3.87 -4.36 27.01
CA ASP A 289 -2.98 -3.20 26.85
C ASP A 289 -3.38 -2.28 25.68
N ASN A 290 -4.66 -2.27 25.32
CA ASN A 290 -5.17 -1.36 24.28
C ASN A 290 -5.12 0.10 24.77
N GLN A 291 -4.43 0.95 24.03
CA GLN A 291 -4.38 2.39 24.25
C GLN A 291 -5.07 3.11 23.11
N VAL A 292 -6.00 4.02 23.45
CA VAL A 292 -6.78 4.78 22.47
C VAL A 292 -6.51 6.26 22.61
N ASN A 293 -6.00 6.89 21.56
CA ASN A 293 -5.91 8.34 21.44
C ASN A 293 -6.90 8.86 20.41
N LYS A 294 -8.14 9.11 20.86
CA LYS A 294 -9.24 9.61 20.02
C LYS A 294 -8.91 10.92 19.30
N LYS A 295 -8.15 11.81 19.96
CA LYS A 295 -7.76 13.11 19.37
C LYS A 295 -6.80 12.97 18.19
N LYS A 296 -6.00 11.90 18.17
CA LYS A 296 -5.04 11.61 17.11
C LYS A 296 -5.52 10.55 16.12
N GLY A 297 -6.72 9.98 16.33
CA GLY A 297 -7.23 8.89 15.51
C GLY A 297 -6.34 7.64 15.61
N LEU A 298 -5.79 7.34 16.79
CA LEU A 298 -4.86 6.23 16.98
C LEU A 298 -5.43 5.24 17.99
N ILE A 299 -5.43 3.96 17.63
CA ILE A 299 -5.57 2.84 18.55
C ILE A 299 -4.29 2.03 18.44
N GLN A 300 -3.69 1.65 19.56
CA GLN A 300 -2.54 0.77 19.59
C GLN A 300 -2.71 -0.30 20.65
N SER A 301 -2.11 -1.46 20.44
CA SER A 301 -2.14 -2.57 21.38
C SER A 301 -0.80 -3.27 21.37
N TRP A 302 -0.41 -3.77 22.53
CA TRP A 302 0.71 -4.67 22.70
C TRP A 302 0.19 -5.98 23.28
N GLN A 303 0.81 -7.08 22.89
CA GLN A 303 0.48 -8.40 23.39
C GLN A 303 1.75 -9.25 23.46
N ASP A 304 1.71 -10.27 24.32
CA ASP A 304 2.74 -11.30 24.30
C ASP A 304 2.64 -12.09 22.99
N ALA A 305 3.76 -12.22 22.29
CA ALA A 305 3.84 -13.10 21.13
C ALA A 305 3.61 -14.55 21.57
N ILE A 306 2.81 -15.33 20.83
CA ILE A 306 2.86 -16.80 20.98
C ILE A 306 4.14 -17.25 20.32
N LEU A 307 5.16 -17.48 21.12
CA LEU A 307 6.40 -18.05 20.65
C LEU A 307 6.37 -19.51 21.06
N GLY A 308 6.21 -20.38 20.07
CA GLY A 308 6.31 -21.82 20.26
C GLY A 308 7.66 -22.31 20.79
N GLN A 309 8.64 -21.42 21.05
CA GLN A 309 9.86 -21.61 21.86
C GLN A 309 10.63 -20.28 22.04
N SER A 310 11.59 -20.28 22.98
CA SER A 310 12.34 -19.13 23.55
C SER A 310 12.98 -18.15 22.55
N GLY A 311 12.80 -16.83 22.78
CA GLY A 311 13.61 -15.78 22.13
C GLY A 311 13.03 -14.36 21.95
N GLU A 312 11.73 -14.11 22.16
CA GLU A 312 11.08 -12.79 21.93
C GLU A 312 10.01 -12.57 23.04
N GLY A 313 9.44 -11.41 23.39
CA GLY A 313 9.33 -10.08 22.80
C GLY A 313 7.83 -9.70 22.72
N GLN A 314 7.40 -8.57 23.29
CA GLN A 314 6.05 -8.05 23.08
C GLN A 314 5.88 -7.63 21.62
N ILE A 315 4.75 -7.98 21.00
CA ILE A 315 4.39 -7.56 19.65
C ILE A 315 3.30 -6.49 19.70
N GLY A 316 3.41 -5.48 18.84
CA GLY A 316 2.50 -4.34 18.79
C GLY A 316 1.72 -4.26 17.48
N VAL A 317 0.51 -3.70 17.56
CA VAL A 317 -0.30 -3.31 16.40
C VAL A 317 -0.82 -1.90 16.60
N GLY A 318 -0.86 -1.12 15.52
CA GLY A 318 -1.42 0.23 15.50
C GLY A 318 -2.44 0.36 14.38
N LEU A 319 -3.53 1.05 14.67
CA LEU A 319 -4.55 1.47 13.72
C LEU A 319 -4.65 3.00 13.76
N VAL A 320 -4.39 3.62 12.61
CA VAL A 320 -4.63 5.05 12.40
C VAL A 320 -5.90 5.19 11.57
N TYR A 321 -6.87 5.96 12.08
CA TYR A 321 -8.16 6.19 11.43
C TYR A 321 -8.44 7.70 11.33
N PRO A 322 -9.24 8.14 10.35
CA PRO A 322 -9.60 9.54 10.22
C PRO A 322 -10.38 10.01 11.45
N ILE A 323 -9.94 11.11 12.05
CA ILE A 323 -10.73 11.86 13.02
C ILE A 323 -11.72 12.72 12.25
N GLY A 324 -13.02 12.50 12.45
CA GLY A 324 -14.04 13.27 11.75
C GLY A 324 -13.96 14.75 12.10
N PHE A 325 -13.77 15.61 11.09
CA PHE A 325 -14.49 16.88 11.07
C PHE A 325 -15.91 16.55 10.64
N VAL A 326 -16.88 16.75 11.53
CA VAL A 326 -18.27 16.86 11.13
C VAL A 326 -18.34 18.18 10.37
N TYR A 327 -18.39 18.15 9.04
CA TYR A 327 -18.82 19.33 8.30
C TYR A 327 -20.29 19.62 8.69
N PRO A 328 -20.63 20.89 8.99
CA PRO A 328 -21.97 21.28 9.38
C PRO A 328 -23.03 20.98 8.31
#